data_AF-A0A2R6ITZ5-F1
#
_entry.id   AF-A0A2R6ITZ5-F1
#
_cell.length_a   1.000
_cell.length_b   1.000
_cell.length_c   1.000
_cell.angle_alpha   90.00
_cell.angle_beta   90.00
_cell.angle_gamma   90.00
#
_symmetry.space_group_name_H-M   'P 1'
#
loop_
_entity.id
_entity.type
_entity.pdbx_description
1 polymer ?
#
loop_
_entity_poly.entity_id
_entity_poly.type
_entity_poly.pdbx_seq_one_letter_code
_entity_poly.pdbx_strand_id
1 'polypeptide(L)'
;MSLGEPPDDVHARAKRNYERVRSEVVTEEKRALLADHRIDDFDRVLLVASAPRGGSSLLFDILRHHEATCSLDGEHDRWYELNGICYPTLDSDVVPADFDAFDRDALLTDLLAEVGATDRTGDRTHRVDNTLLRLPLQFPGRELPYREIRDALLDGASLDEVLGDLGVAPLQYDEYADRDAERPLGNETIEDRPFVTSHDHKRALAADDFERTLVLKASGDAYRLPWIRDRLFPETDIHLVHLTRNPAASVNGLYDGWRLNRGFQTYDVGELDLDGYDGSLWCYDLPPGWSRRGRLIDVCVTQWARAHRHILDSRDGFESVHRVRFEDL
;
A
#
# COMPACT_ATOMS: atom_id res chain seq x y z
N MET A 1 1.51 -32.88 26.11
CA MET A 1 0.76 -31.90 25.31
C MET A 1 1.33 -30.54 25.66
N SER A 2 2.24 -30.04 24.84
CA SER A 2 2.80 -28.70 25.02
C SER A 2 1.68 -27.72 24.70
N LEU A 3 1.24 -26.95 25.70
CA LEU A 3 0.42 -25.77 25.47
C LEU A 3 1.35 -24.76 24.77
N GLY A 4 1.28 -24.74 23.45
CA GLY A 4 1.97 -23.71 22.67
C GLY A 4 1.46 -22.35 23.11
N GLU A 5 2.38 -21.42 23.31
CA GLU A 5 2.06 -20.00 23.47
C GLU A 5 1.12 -19.59 22.32
N PRO A 6 0.11 -18.73 22.58
CA PRO A 6 -0.72 -18.21 21.51
C PRO A 6 0.21 -17.56 20.47
N PRO A 7 -0.03 -17.75 19.16
CA PRO A 7 0.82 -17.17 18.13
C PRO A 7 0.95 -15.67 18.40
N ASP A 8 2.18 -15.25 18.63
CA ASP A 8 2.56 -13.84 18.78
C ASP A 8 1.93 -13.09 17.61
N ASP A 9 0.98 -12.19 17.87
CA ASP A 9 0.26 -11.45 16.84
C ASP A 9 1.30 -10.69 15.99
N VAL A 10 1.47 -11.15 14.76
CA VAL A 10 2.46 -10.66 13.80
C VAL A 10 2.26 -9.16 13.56
N HIS A 11 1.02 -8.68 13.61
CA HIS A 11 0.68 -7.26 13.44
C HIS A 11 1.10 -6.46 14.68
N ALA A 12 0.82 -6.96 15.88
CA ALA A 12 1.25 -6.31 17.12
C ALA A 12 2.78 -6.24 17.21
N ARG A 13 3.50 -7.28 16.76
CA ARG A 13 4.96 -7.27 16.71
C ARG A 13 5.49 -6.26 15.68
N ALA A 14 4.88 -6.19 14.50
CA ALA A 14 5.23 -5.21 13.47
C ALA A 14 5.07 -3.78 13.98
N LYS A 15 3.94 -3.46 14.63
CA LYS A 15 3.70 -2.14 15.26
C LYS A 15 4.78 -1.79 16.29
N ARG A 16 5.12 -2.71 17.20
CA ARG A 16 6.20 -2.48 18.17
C ARG A 16 7.56 -2.24 17.51
N ASN A 17 7.90 -3.02 16.48
CA ASN A 17 9.15 -2.83 15.75
C ASN A 17 9.16 -1.50 14.99
N TYR A 18 8.04 -1.13 14.36
CA TYR A 18 7.85 0.15 13.68
C TYR A 18 8.04 1.32 14.64
N GLU A 19 7.38 1.32 15.80
CA GLU A 19 7.52 2.35 16.82
C GLU A 19 8.97 2.49 17.31
N ARG A 20 9.65 1.36 17.53
CA ARG A 20 11.07 1.35 17.90
C ARG A 20 11.93 2.02 16.82
N VAL A 21 11.79 1.62 15.57
CA VAL A 21 12.54 2.23 14.45
C VAL A 21 12.21 3.71 14.31
N ARG A 22 10.94 4.08 14.39
CA ARG A 22 10.49 5.48 14.35
C ARG A 22 11.16 6.32 15.43
N SER A 23 11.31 5.79 16.65
CA SER A 23 11.94 6.52 17.75
C SER A 23 13.47 6.69 17.59
N GLU A 24 14.13 5.76 16.89
CA GLU A 24 15.60 5.71 16.79
C GLU A 24 16.15 6.35 15.52
N VAL A 25 15.43 6.24 14.41
CA VAL A 25 15.91 6.58 13.07
C VAL A 25 15.36 7.91 12.58
N VAL A 26 14.09 8.20 12.89
CA VAL A 26 13.42 9.39 12.37
C VAL A 26 13.94 10.64 13.09
N THR A 27 14.29 11.65 12.30
CA THR A 27 14.83 12.91 12.78
C THR A 27 13.90 13.62 13.77
N GLU A 28 14.46 14.47 14.63
CA GLU A 28 13.67 15.25 15.60
C GLU A 28 12.71 16.20 14.88
N GLU A 29 13.14 16.77 13.75
CA GLU A 29 12.33 17.65 12.91
C GLU A 29 11.10 16.91 12.36
N LYS A 30 11.27 15.70 11.80
CA LYS A 30 10.15 14.90 11.30
C LYS A 30 9.26 14.44 12.45
N ARG A 31 9.81 14.10 13.63
CA ARG A 31 9.00 13.74 14.80
C ARG A 31 8.18 14.92 15.34
N ALA A 32 8.72 16.14 15.32
CA ALA A 32 7.98 17.34 15.69
C ALA A 32 6.82 17.60 14.73
N LEU A 33 7.06 17.49 13.41
CA LEU A 33 5.99 17.59 12.40
C LEU A 33 4.87 16.58 12.65
N LEU A 34 5.22 15.31 12.92
CA LEU A 34 4.24 14.26 13.21
C LEU A 34 3.56 14.37 14.59
N ALA A 35 4.05 15.24 15.47
CA ALA A 35 3.42 15.49 16.77
C ALA A 35 2.38 16.62 16.68
N ASP A 36 2.60 17.58 15.79
CA ASP A 36 1.74 18.75 15.59
C ASP A 36 0.72 18.56 14.45
N HIS A 37 0.93 17.57 13.57
CA HIS A 37 0.09 17.34 12.40
C HIS A 37 -0.36 15.89 12.21
N ARG A 38 -1.45 15.73 11.47
CA ARG A 38 -2.00 14.46 10.97
C ARG A 38 -2.27 14.57 9.46
N ILE A 39 -2.44 13.43 8.80
CA ILE A 39 -2.66 13.41 7.34
C ILE A 39 -3.98 14.07 6.90
N ASP A 40 -4.95 14.24 7.81
CA ASP A 40 -6.19 14.97 7.55
C ASP A 40 -6.06 16.50 7.68
N ASP A 41 -4.87 17.02 8.03
CA ASP A 41 -4.57 18.46 8.01
C ASP A 41 -4.27 19.00 6.60
N PHE A 42 -4.17 18.13 5.58
CA PHE A 42 -4.11 18.57 4.20
C PHE A 42 -5.44 19.22 3.78
N ASP A 43 -5.38 20.36 3.09
CA ASP A 43 -6.57 21.07 2.62
C ASP A 43 -7.42 20.23 1.65
N ARG A 44 -6.77 19.35 0.88
CA ARG A 44 -7.41 18.51 -0.13
C ARG A 44 -6.74 17.15 -0.29
N VAL A 45 -7.58 16.13 -0.46
CA VAL A 45 -7.20 14.78 -0.88
C VAL A 45 -7.69 14.51 -2.31
N LEU A 46 -6.81 13.98 -3.15
CA LEU A 46 -7.16 13.38 -4.44
C LEU A 46 -7.05 11.85 -4.31
N LEU A 47 -8.19 11.17 -4.27
CA LEU A 47 -8.28 9.72 -4.15
C LEU A 47 -8.40 9.08 -5.52
N VAL A 48 -7.42 8.27 -5.92
CA VAL A 48 -7.41 7.55 -7.20
C VAL A 48 -7.96 6.15 -7.03
N ALA A 49 -9.18 5.93 -7.50
CA ALA A 49 -9.87 4.64 -7.43
C ALA A 49 -9.90 3.93 -8.80
N SER A 50 -9.50 2.67 -8.82
CA SER A 50 -9.46 1.81 -10.01
C SER A 50 -9.56 0.35 -9.61
N ALA A 51 -9.98 -0.51 -10.53
CA ALA A 51 -9.69 -1.95 -10.41
C ALA A 51 -8.17 -2.20 -10.51
N PRO A 52 -7.64 -3.29 -9.90
CA PRO A 52 -6.27 -3.70 -10.13
C PRO A 52 -6.01 -3.90 -11.62
N ARG A 53 -4.77 -3.64 -12.04
CA ARG A 53 -4.35 -3.66 -13.47
C ARG A 53 -5.11 -2.66 -14.36
N GLY A 54 -5.77 -1.67 -13.74
CA GLY A 54 -6.36 -0.51 -14.43
C GLY A 54 -5.36 0.59 -14.78
N GLY A 55 -4.11 0.49 -14.33
CA GLY A 55 -3.04 1.45 -14.64
C GLY A 55 -2.93 2.63 -13.67
N SER A 56 -3.53 2.51 -12.48
CA SER A 56 -3.47 3.54 -11.44
C SER A 56 -2.06 3.84 -10.96
N SER A 57 -1.12 2.89 -11.02
CA SER A 57 0.29 3.12 -10.70
C SER A 57 0.93 4.16 -11.61
N LEU A 58 0.65 4.15 -12.92
CA LEU A 58 1.17 5.15 -13.86
C LEU A 58 0.60 6.55 -13.57
N LEU A 59 -0.72 6.64 -13.35
CA LEU A 59 -1.36 7.91 -13.00
C LEU A 59 -0.81 8.46 -11.68
N PHE A 60 -0.68 7.60 -10.66
CA PHE A 60 -0.11 7.98 -9.38
C PHE A 60 1.36 8.41 -9.51
N ASP A 61 2.14 7.76 -10.38
CA ASP A 61 3.51 8.14 -10.67
C ASP A 61 3.61 9.50 -11.38
N ILE A 62 2.71 9.81 -12.31
CA ILE A 62 2.62 11.14 -12.92
C ILE A 62 2.27 12.18 -11.84
N LEU A 63 1.26 11.90 -11.02
CA LEU A 63 0.76 12.83 -10.01
C LEU A 63 1.79 13.08 -8.92
N ARG A 64 2.48 12.05 -8.37
CA ARG A 64 3.47 12.22 -7.30
C ARG A 64 4.68 13.08 -7.67
N HIS A 65 4.93 13.26 -8.96
CA HIS A 65 5.99 14.12 -9.49
C HIS A 65 5.48 15.53 -9.84
N HIS A 66 4.20 15.81 -9.63
CA HIS A 66 3.63 17.13 -9.86
C HIS A 66 3.86 18.05 -8.66
N GLU A 67 4.40 19.25 -8.91
CA GLU A 67 4.82 20.20 -7.88
C GLU A 67 3.69 20.76 -7.01
N ALA A 68 2.42 20.51 -7.34
CA ALA A 68 1.26 20.90 -6.52
C ALA A 68 0.74 19.76 -5.65
N THR A 69 1.46 18.64 -5.58
CA THR A 69 1.02 17.44 -4.87
C THR A 69 2.02 16.98 -3.82
N CYS A 70 1.49 16.22 -2.87
CA CYS A 70 2.23 15.32 -1.98
C CYS A 70 1.66 13.92 -2.15
N SER A 71 2.43 12.89 -1.83
CA SER A 71 1.90 11.53 -1.83
C SER A 71 2.66 10.63 -0.87
N LEU A 72 2.04 9.52 -0.51
CA LEU A 72 2.73 8.44 0.18
C LEU A 72 3.79 7.85 -0.73
N ASP A 73 4.84 7.31 -0.14
CA ASP A 73 5.85 6.59 -0.90
C ASP A 73 5.32 5.29 -1.48
N GLY A 74 4.56 4.52 -0.69
CA GLY A 74 3.85 3.29 -1.08
C GLY A 74 2.32 3.43 -1.01
N GLU A 75 1.62 2.29 -0.96
CA GLU A 75 0.16 2.23 -0.84
C GLU A 75 -0.28 2.13 0.63
N HIS A 76 -1.37 2.81 1.00
CA HIS A 76 -1.87 2.84 2.38
C HIS A 76 -2.64 1.57 2.81
N ASP A 77 -2.91 0.63 1.90
CA ASP A 77 -3.66 -0.61 2.19
C ASP A 77 -3.11 -1.39 3.41
N ARG A 78 -1.80 -1.27 3.67
CA ARG A 78 -1.15 -2.01 4.77
C ARG A 78 -1.35 -1.40 6.12
N TRP A 79 -1.48 -0.08 6.18
CA TRP A 79 -1.90 0.58 7.40
C TRP A 79 -3.32 0.18 7.79
N TYR A 80 -4.16 -0.13 6.80
CA TYR A 80 -5.48 -0.69 7.04
C TYR A 80 -5.38 -2.13 7.57
N GLU A 81 -4.53 -2.97 6.97
CA GLU A 81 -4.27 -4.34 7.43
C GLU A 81 -3.73 -4.42 8.86
N LEU A 82 -2.73 -3.61 9.20
CA LEU A 82 -2.17 -3.51 10.54
C LEU A 82 -3.21 -3.09 11.58
N ASN A 83 -4.22 -2.34 11.17
CA ASN A 83 -5.31 -1.89 12.04
C ASN A 83 -6.58 -2.77 11.93
N GLY A 84 -6.50 -3.92 11.25
CA GLY A 84 -7.61 -4.87 11.13
C GLY A 84 -8.78 -4.37 10.27
N ILE A 85 -8.52 -3.41 9.37
CA ILE A 85 -9.51 -2.80 8.46
C ILE A 85 -9.52 -3.55 7.11
N CYS A 86 -9.34 -4.88 7.14
CA CYS A 86 -9.40 -5.75 5.98
C CYS A 86 -9.61 -7.21 6.42
N TYR A 87 -9.54 -8.14 5.46
CA TYR A 87 -9.48 -9.57 5.74
C TYR A 87 -8.26 -9.94 6.61
N PRO A 88 -8.37 -10.88 7.57
CA PRO A 88 -9.53 -11.72 7.88
C PRO A 88 -10.49 -11.14 8.93
N THR A 89 -10.23 -9.95 9.47
CA THR A 89 -11.17 -9.27 10.39
C THR A 89 -12.49 -8.97 9.70
N LEU A 90 -12.42 -8.62 8.42
CA LEU A 90 -13.56 -8.48 7.51
C LEU A 90 -13.61 -9.65 6.52
N ASP A 91 -14.78 -9.92 5.93
CA ASP A 91 -14.95 -11.03 4.99
C ASP A 91 -14.34 -10.76 3.59
N SER A 92 -13.98 -9.50 3.30
CA SER A 92 -13.48 -9.03 1.99
C SER A 92 -12.81 -7.65 2.15
N ASP A 93 -12.39 -7.03 1.05
CA ASP A 93 -11.88 -5.65 1.04
C ASP A 93 -12.94 -4.57 1.28
N VAL A 94 -14.22 -4.95 1.33
CA VAL A 94 -15.31 -4.04 1.67
C VAL A 94 -15.20 -3.65 3.14
N VAL A 95 -15.02 -2.35 3.38
CA VAL A 95 -15.10 -1.75 4.71
C VAL A 95 -16.49 -1.10 4.86
N PRO A 96 -17.31 -1.54 5.83
CA PRO A 96 -18.59 -0.89 6.10
C PRO A 96 -18.41 0.61 6.37
N ALA A 97 -19.31 1.45 5.85
CA ALA A 97 -19.23 2.91 6.02
C ALA A 97 -19.23 3.33 7.50
N ASP A 98 -19.91 2.56 8.35
CA ASP A 98 -20.02 2.79 9.77
C ASP A 98 -18.92 2.12 10.61
N PHE A 99 -17.97 1.40 10.00
CA PHE A 99 -16.87 0.72 10.70
C PHE A 99 -16.02 1.70 11.53
N ASP A 100 -15.97 1.46 12.84
CA ASP A 100 -15.36 2.35 13.84
C ASP A 100 -14.36 1.62 14.76
N ALA A 101 -14.12 0.32 14.55
CA ALA A 101 -13.20 -0.49 15.33
C ALA A 101 -11.73 -0.28 14.93
N PHE A 102 -11.26 0.97 14.93
CA PHE A 102 -9.88 1.34 14.66
C PHE A 102 -9.49 2.63 15.41
N ASP A 103 -8.19 2.82 15.65
CA ASP A 103 -7.67 4.08 16.18
C ASP A 103 -7.42 5.05 15.02
N ARG A 104 -8.33 6.01 14.83
CA ARG A 104 -8.26 6.98 13.75
C ARG A 104 -7.03 7.88 13.86
N ASP A 105 -6.72 8.38 15.05
CA ASP A 105 -5.64 9.35 15.24
C ASP A 105 -4.27 8.72 15.04
N ALA A 106 -4.09 7.49 15.55
CA ALA A 106 -2.88 6.71 15.30
C ALA A 106 -2.72 6.43 13.80
N LEU A 107 -3.77 5.96 13.13
CA LEU A 107 -3.74 5.66 11.69
C LEU A 107 -3.38 6.88 10.85
N LEU A 108 -3.99 8.04 11.13
CA LEU A 108 -3.69 9.27 10.39
C LEU A 108 -2.25 9.76 10.59
N THR A 109 -1.70 9.58 11.79
CA THR A 109 -0.31 9.91 12.11
C THR A 109 0.65 8.97 11.38
N ASP A 110 0.34 7.68 11.33
CA ASP A 110 1.18 6.69 10.66
C ASP A 110 1.17 6.87 9.14
N LEU A 111 0.00 7.18 8.55
CA LEU A 111 -0.08 7.54 7.14
C LEU A 111 0.73 8.80 6.82
N LEU A 112 0.68 9.83 7.67
CA LEU A 112 1.45 11.06 7.48
C LEU A 112 2.96 10.80 7.47
N ALA A 113 3.44 9.84 8.26
CA ALA A 113 4.85 9.48 8.33
C ALA A 113 5.42 8.97 6.99
N GLU A 114 4.56 8.51 6.08
CA GLU A 114 4.93 8.05 4.73
C GLU A 114 4.83 9.12 3.64
N VAL A 115 4.28 10.29 3.98
CA VAL A 115 4.05 11.35 2.99
C VAL A 115 5.36 12.09 2.72
N GLY A 116 5.69 12.21 1.44
CA GLY A 116 6.76 13.05 0.94
C GLY A 116 6.26 14.03 -0.13
N ALA A 117 7.07 15.04 -0.40
CA ALA A 117 6.83 16.03 -1.44
C ALA A 117 7.84 15.88 -2.58
N THR A 118 7.45 16.26 -3.80
CA THR A 118 8.34 16.22 -4.97
C THR A 118 9.60 17.08 -4.73
N ASP A 119 10.76 16.49 -4.98
CA ASP A 119 12.08 17.14 -4.96
C ASP A 119 12.73 17.06 -6.36
N ARG A 120 13.50 18.08 -6.73
CA ARG A 120 14.26 18.09 -7.98
C ARG A 120 15.69 17.57 -7.83
N THR A 121 16.24 17.41 -6.61
CA THR A 121 17.47 16.65 -6.30
C THR A 121 17.89 16.90 -4.83
N GLY A 122 18.32 15.85 -4.10
CA GLY A 122 19.36 16.01 -3.07
C GLY A 122 19.09 15.49 -1.66
N ASP A 123 17.87 15.08 -1.29
CA ASP A 123 17.60 14.56 0.06
C ASP A 123 17.65 13.02 0.12
N ARG A 124 18.82 12.46 0.45
CA ARG A 124 18.97 11.01 0.71
C ARG A 124 18.30 10.58 2.02
N THR A 125 18.13 11.49 2.98
CA THR A 125 17.72 11.14 4.35
C THR A 125 16.27 10.67 4.39
N HIS A 126 15.37 11.30 3.62
CA HIS A 126 13.97 10.86 3.55
C HIS A 126 13.82 9.40 3.10
N ARG A 127 14.56 9.00 2.04
CA ARG A 127 14.49 7.61 1.54
C ARG A 127 15.02 6.61 2.53
N VAL A 128 16.14 6.93 3.18
CA VAL A 128 16.72 6.06 4.20
C VAL A 128 15.75 5.88 5.36
N ASP A 129 15.17 6.96 5.86
CA ASP A 129 14.21 6.90 6.97
C ASP A 129 12.94 6.13 6.58
N ASN A 130 12.38 6.37 5.38
CA ASN A 130 11.23 5.61 4.89
C ASN A 130 11.57 4.13 4.70
N THR A 131 12.73 3.81 4.12
CA THR A 131 13.21 2.42 3.98
C THR A 131 13.22 1.72 5.33
N LEU A 132 13.80 2.37 6.34
CA LEU A 132 13.92 1.80 7.67
C LEU A 132 12.57 1.62 8.35
N LEU A 133 11.62 2.54 8.16
CA LEU A 133 10.25 2.42 8.68
C LEU A 133 9.48 1.24 8.05
N ARG A 134 9.75 0.90 6.78
CA ARG A 134 9.10 -0.20 6.05
C ARG A 134 9.62 -1.58 6.44
N LEU A 135 10.92 -1.70 6.71
CA LEU A 135 11.55 -3.00 7.01
C LEU A 135 10.87 -3.80 8.15
N PRO A 136 10.42 -3.19 9.27
CA PRO A 136 9.59 -3.85 10.28
C PRO A 136 8.27 -4.43 9.79
N LEU A 137 7.65 -3.79 8.79
CA LEU A 137 6.38 -4.20 8.20
C LEU A 137 6.62 -5.31 7.17
N GLN A 138 7.71 -5.21 6.41
CA GLN A 138 8.13 -6.24 5.46
C GLN A 138 8.61 -7.51 6.15
N PHE A 139 9.31 -7.41 7.29
CA PHE A 139 9.87 -8.57 7.98
C PHE A 139 9.49 -8.55 9.47
N PRO A 140 8.20 -8.66 9.80
CA PRO A 140 7.73 -8.56 11.18
C PRO A 140 8.32 -9.65 12.07
N GLY A 141 8.70 -10.79 11.50
CA GLY A 141 9.34 -11.91 12.21
C GLY A 141 10.86 -11.83 12.34
N ARG A 142 11.51 -10.83 11.75
CA ARG A 142 12.97 -10.66 11.80
C ARG A 142 13.33 -9.46 12.66
N GLU A 143 14.33 -9.61 13.50
CA GLU A 143 15.00 -8.48 14.15
C GLU A 143 16.19 -8.07 13.27
N LEU A 144 16.08 -6.90 12.66
CA LEU A 144 17.08 -6.37 11.73
C LEU A 144 17.94 -5.29 12.41
N PRO A 145 19.23 -5.15 12.04
CA PRO A 145 20.11 -4.15 12.63
C PRO A 145 19.86 -2.76 11.99
N TYR A 146 18.72 -2.13 12.31
CA TYR A 146 18.26 -0.90 11.64
C TYR A 146 19.28 0.25 11.63
N ARG A 147 20.09 0.40 12.68
CA ARG A 147 21.15 1.43 12.72
C ARG A 147 22.28 1.14 11.73
N GLU A 148 22.71 -0.11 11.63
CA GLU A 148 23.76 -0.52 10.69
C GLU A 148 23.25 -0.41 9.25
N ILE A 149 21.99 -0.78 9.01
CA ILE A 149 21.32 -0.58 7.72
C ILE A 149 21.28 0.91 7.37
N ARG A 150 20.91 1.78 8.33
CA ARG A 150 20.88 3.23 8.14
C ARG A 150 22.24 3.78 7.74
N ASP A 151 23.27 3.44 8.50
CA ASP A 151 24.62 3.94 8.29
C ASP A 151 25.16 3.47 6.93
N ALA A 152 24.94 2.20 6.57
CA ALA A 152 25.32 1.67 5.26
C ALA A 152 24.62 2.40 4.10
N LEU A 153 23.31 2.63 4.20
CA LEU A 153 22.54 3.35 3.16
C LEU A 153 22.98 4.82 3.06
N LEU A 154 23.30 5.48 4.19
CA LEU A 154 23.82 6.85 4.19
C LEU A 154 25.23 6.95 3.59
N ASP A 155 26.06 5.92 3.83
CA ASP A 155 27.39 5.77 3.23
C ASP A 155 27.33 5.41 1.73
N GLY A 156 26.13 5.13 1.21
CA GLY A 156 25.86 4.96 -0.22
C GLY A 156 25.76 3.51 -0.68
N ALA A 157 25.69 2.53 0.23
CA ALA A 157 25.34 1.16 -0.12
C ALA A 157 23.92 1.10 -0.71
N SER A 158 23.69 0.19 -1.64
CA SER A 158 22.35 -0.08 -2.16
C SER A 158 21.55 -0.94 -1.18
N LEU A 159 20.21 -0.85 -1.26
CA LEU A 159 19.35 -1.70 -0.43
C LEU A 159 19.54 -3.19 -0.75
N ASP A 160 19.80 -3.54 -2.01
CA ASP A 160 20.08 -4.92 -2.42
C ASP A 160 21.33 -5.50 -1.71
N GLU A 161 22.44 -4.76 -1.72
CA GLU A 161 23.66 -5.16 -1.01
C GLU A 161 23.39 -5.39 0.47
N VAL A 162 22.72 -4.43 1.13
CA VAL A 162 22.42 -4.51 2.57
C VAL A 162 21.50 -5.69 2.88
N LEU A 163 20.46 -5.93 2.09
CA LEU A 163 19.56 -7.06 2.30
C LEU A 163 20.22 -8.40 2.00
N GLY A 164 21.05 -8.47 0.96
CA GLY A 164 21.84 -9.64 0.61
C GLY A 164 22.76 -10.08 1.74
N ASP A 165 23.46 -9.13 2.37
CA ASP A 165 24.33 -9.38 3.53
C ASP A 165 23.55 -9.90 4.75
N LEU A 166 22.27 -9.53 4.86
CA LEU A 166 21.34 -10.00 5.90
C LEU A 166 20.61 -11.31 5.54
N GLY A 167 20.91 -11.91 4.38
CA GLY A 167 20.24 -13.13 3.90
C GLY A 167 18.75 -12.91 3.60
N VAL A 168 18.38 -11.70 3.19
CA VAL A 168 17.04 -11.33 2.76
C VAL A 168 17.03 -11.25 1.24
N ALA A 169 16.08 -11.94 0.59
CA ALA A 169 16.00 -11.92 -0.86
C ALA A 169 15.49 -10.54 -1.35
N PRO A 170 16.19 -9.87 -2.29
CA PRO A 170 15.82 -8.56 -2.82
C PRO A 170 14.68 -8.65 -3.86
N LEU A 171 14.28 -9.87 -4.26
CA LEU A 171 13.18 -10.11 -5.21
C LEU A 171 11.84 -9.54 -4.74
N GLN A 172 11.78 -9.05 -3.49
CA GLN A 172 10.60 -8.39 -2.94
C GLN A 172 10.44 -6.92 -3.34
N TYR A 173 11.44 -6.32 -4.01
CA TYR A 173 11.47 -4.90 -4.35
C TYR A 173 11.42 -4.66 -5.87
N ASP A 174 10.62 -3.68 -6.30
CA ASP A 174 10.24 -3.47 -7.69
C ASP A 174 11.41 -3.16 -8.62
N GLU A 175 12.38 -2.39 -8.12
CA GLU A 175 13.58 -2.01 -8.87
C GLU A 175 14.41 -3.23 -9.31
N TYR A 176 14.24 -4.37 -8.62
CA TYR A 176 15.11 -5.53 -8.77
C TYR A 176 14.36 -6.78 -9.29
N ALA A 177 13.07 -6.64 -9.63
CA ALA A 177 12.23 -7.71 -10.16
C ALA A 177 12.32 -7.84 -11.70
N ASP A 178 13.54 -7.95 -12.25
CA ASP A 178 13.79 -8.06 -13.70
C ASP A 178 13.24 -9.36 -14.32
N ARG A 179 12.92 -10.35 -13.50
CA ARG A 179 12.47 -11.68 -13.94
C ARG A 179 11.40 -12.25 -13.02
N ASP A 180 10.67 -13.23 -13.54
CA ASP A 180 9.72 -13.99 -12.74
C ASP A 180 10.48 -14.92 -11.76
N ALA A 181 9.93 -15.12 -10.56
CA ALA A 181 10.52 -16.06 -9.62
C ALA A 181 10.26 -17.50 -10.09
N GLU A 182 11.22 -18.39 -9.88
CA GLU A 182 11.07 -19.81 -10.26
C GLU A 182 9.94 -20.51 -9.49
N ARG A 183 9.54 -19.97 -8.33
CA ARG A 183 8.48 -20.47 -7.47
C ARG A 183 7.73 -19.30 -6.82
N PRO A 184 6.47 -19.49 -6.40
CA PRO A 184 5.76 -18.53 -5.57
C PRO A 184 6.60 -18.19 -4.34
N LEU A 185 6.62 -16.92 -3.97
CA LEU A 185 7.38 -16.50 -2.80
C LEU A 185 6.57 -16.73 -1.54
N GLY A 186 7.25 -17.08 -0.44
CA GLY A 186 6.61 -17.27 0.86
C GLY A 186 6.07 -15.95 1.44
N ASN A 187 5.08 -16.07 2.32
CA ASN A 187 4.46 -14.94 3.02
C ASN A 187 5.19 -14.63 4.33
N GLU A 188 6.40 -14.08 4.24
CA GLU A 188 7.13 -13.58 5.42
C GLU A 188 6.78 -12.13 5.78
N THR A 189 5.81 -11.53 5.07
CA THR A 189 5.68 -10.07 4.90
C THR A 189 4.26 -9.61 5.22
N ILE A 190 4.10 -8.47 5.90
CA ILE A 190 2.78 -7.82 6.02
C ILE A 190 2.51 -6.92 4.80
N GLU A 191 3.59 -6.47 4.15
CA GLU A 191 3.58 -5.56 3.01
C GLU A 191 3.55 -6.30 1.65
N ASP A 192 2.46 -6.19 0.86
CA ASP A 192 2.38 -6.58 -0.58
C ASP A 192 3.41 -5.87 -1.46
N ARG A 193 4.27 -6.61 -2.17
CA ARG A 193 5.33 -6.00 -2.98
C ARG A 193 4.83 -4.91 -3.92
N PRO A 194 5.53 -3.76 -4.01
CA PRO A 194 6.91 -3.50 -3.58
C PRO A 194 7.06 -2.22 -2.73
N PHE A 195 7.70 -2.34 -1.57
CA PHE A 195 7.45 -1.37 -0.51
C PHE A 195 8.56 -0.38 -0.14
N VAL A 196 9.77 -0.53 -0.68
CA VAL A 196 10.73 0.58 -0.72
C VAL A 196 10.76 1.08 -2.14
N THR A 197 10.15 2.23 -2.36
CA THR A 197 10.05 2.76 -3.70
C THR A 197 11.35 3.44 -4.10
N SER A 198 11.85 3.14 -5.30
CA SER A 198 13.09 3.66 -5.88
C SER A 198 13.03 5.14 -6.29
N HIS A 199 12.11 5.92 -5.71
CA HIS A 199 11.86 7.27 -6.17
C HIS A 199 12.97 8.20 -5.77
N ASP A 200 13.80 8.54 -6.76
CA ASP A 200 14.97 9.35 -6.54
C ASP A 200 14.71 10.87 -6.37
N HIS A 201 13.44 11.23 -6.16
CA HIS A 201 12.92 12.59 -6.35
C HIS A 201 11.89 13.02 -5.30
N LYS A 202 11.98 12.52 -4.06
CA LYS A 202 11.15 13.00 -2.95
C LYS A 202 12.00 13.48 -1.77
N ARG A 203 11.53 14.56 -1.13
CA ARG A 203 12.03 15.07 0.15
C ARG A 203 11.01 14.85 1.26
N ALA A 204 11.47 14.98 2.50
CA ALA A 204 10.57 15.02 3.66
C ALA A 204 9.57 16.18 3.56
N LEU A 205 8.37 15.96 4.13
CA LEU A 205 7.30 16.95 4.22
C LEU A 205 7.72 18.15 5.08
N ALA A 206 7.25 19.35 4.72
CA ALA A 206 7.36 20.58 5.50
C ALA A 206 5.97 21.16 5.76
N ALA A 207 5.84 22.08 6.73
CA ALA A 207 4.55 22.65 7.12
C ALA A 207 3.79 23.32 5.95
N ASP A 208 4.48 23.99 5.04
CA ASP A 208 3.85 24.63 3.87
C ASP A 208 3.28 23.62 2.85
N ASP A 209 3.63 22.34 2.96
CA ASP A 209 3.16 21.32 2.03
C ASP A 209 1.72 20.87 2.30
N PHE A 210 1.12 21.18 3.47
CA PHE A 210 -0.28 20.85 3.78
C PHE A 210 -1.29 21.61 2.91
N GLU A 211 -0.88 22.73 2.29
CA GLU A 211 -1.68 23.47 1.30
C GLU A 211 -1.72 22.77 -0.08
N ARG A 212 -0.88 21.75 -0.30
CA ARG A 212 -0.84 20.96 -1.54
C ARG A 212 -1.95 19.92 -1.55
N THR A 213 -2.19 19.32 -2.71
CA THR A 213 -3.11 18.19 -2.79
C THR A 213 -2.41 16.88 -2.41
N LEU A 214 -2.90 16.21 -1.37
CA LEU A 214 -2.46 14.87 -1.03
C LEU A 214 -3.05 13.85 -1.99
N VAL A 215 -2.21 13.07 -2.67
CA VAL A 215 -2.65 12.01 -3.58
C VAL A 215 -2.60 10.67 -2.87
N LEU A 216 -3.76 10.01 -2.77
CA LEU A 216 -3.91 8.67 -2.23
C LEU A 216 -4.31 7.70 -3.34
N LYS A 217 -3.71 6.51 -3.33
CA LYS A 217 -4.06 5.45 -4.26
C LYS A 217 -3.77 4.10 -3.62
N ALA A 218 -4.80 3.27 -3.52
CA ALA A 218 -4.64 1.84 -3.31
C ALA A 218 -5.69 1.05 -4.10
N SER A 219 -5.35 -0.14 -4.58
CA SER A 219 -6.30 -0.90 -5.41
C SER A 219 -7.54 -1.36 -4.62
N GLY A 220 -7.38 -1.60 -3.31
CA GLY A 220 -8.49 -1.91 -2.40
C GLY A 220 -9.46 -0.75 -2.16
N ASP A 221 -9.08 0.50 -2.42
CA ASP A 221 -9.92 1.68 -2.16
C ASP A 221 -11.23 1.67 -2.92
N ALA A 222 -11.29 0.94 -4.03
CA ALA A 222 -12.52 0.72 -4.78
C ALA A 222 -13.69 0.26 -3.89
N TYR A 223 -13.40 -0.44 -2.79
CA TYR A 223 -14.37 -1.02 -1.85
C TYR A 223 -14.53 -0.22 -0.55
N ARG A 224 -13.78 0.87 -0.39
CA ARG A 224 -13.63 1.59 0.90
C ARG A 224 -14.04 3.05 0.84
N LEU A 225 -14.44 3.53 -0.34
CA LEU A 225 -14.74 4.95 -0.60
C LEU A 225 -15.66 5.61 0.44
N PRO A 226 -16.82 5.03 0.83
CA PRO A 226 -17.67 5.66 1.84
C PRO A 226 -16.99 5.76 3.20
N TRP A 227 -16.28 4.70 3.63
CA TRP A 227 -15.56 4.69 4.90
C TRP A 227 -14.39 5.69 4.91
N ILE A 228 -13.62 5.78 3.82
CA ILE A 228 -12.54 6.76 3.69
C ILE A 228 -13.09 8.18 3.84
N ARG A 229 -14.20 8.50 3.16
CA ARG A 229 -14.85 9.81 3.26
C ARG A 229 -15.42 10.07 4.66
N ASP A 230 -16.20 9.14 5.20
CA ASP A 230 -17.02 9.41 6.39
C ASP A 230 -16.28 9.19 7.72
N ARG A 231 -15.25 8.35 7.72
CA ARG A 231 -14.52 7.95 8.95
C ARG A 231 -13.07 8.42 8.94
N LEU A 232 -12.37 8.30 7.80
CA LEU A 232 -10.97 8.67 7.74
C LEU A 232 -10.77 10.17 7.49
N PHE A 233 -11.52 10.77 6.57
CA PHE A 233 -11.41 12.17 6.15
C PHE A 233 -12.75 12.94 6.19
N PRO A 234 -13.49 12.94 7.31
CA PRO A 234 -14.83 13.53 7.40
C PRO A 234 -14.88 15.04 7.18
N GLU A 235 -13.78 15.76 7.44
CA GLU A 235 -13.69 17.22 7.38
C GLU A 235 -12.80 17.72 6.23
N THR A 236 -12.23 16.81 5.42
CA THR A 236 -11.30 17.15 4.35
C THR A 236 -12.01 17.18 2.99
N ASP A 237 -11.63 18.11 2.10
CA ASP A 237 -12.12 18.14 0.71
C ASP A 237 -11.54 16.95 -0.08
N ILE A 238 -12.39 16.00 -0.49
CA ILE A 238 -11.96 14.80 -1.24
C ILE A 238 -12.43 14.87 -2.69
N HIS A 239 -11.47 14.83 -3.60
CA HIS A 239 -11.68 14.72 -5.03
C HIS A 239 -11.45 13.26 -5.45
N LEU A 240 -12.46 12.64 -6.05
CA LEU A 240 -12.39 11.26 -6.50
C LEU A 240 -12.00 11.19 -7.98
N VAL A 241 -10.92 10.49 -8.29
CA VAL A 241 -10.59 10.07 -9.65
C VAL A 241 -11.06 8.63 -9.85
N HIS A 242 -12.07 8.45 -10.71
CA HIS A 242 -12.44 7.13 -11.23
C HIS A 242 -11.62 6.84 -12.49
N LEU A 243 -10.50 6.13 -12.32
CA LEU A 243 -9.69 5.68 -13.44
C LEU A 243 -10.32 4.43 -14.06
N THR A 244 -10.45 4.44 -15.39
CA THR A 244 -10.99 3.33 -16.17
C THR A 244 -10.02 2.92 -17.26
N ARG A 245 -10.04 1.64 -17.64
CA ARG A 245 -9.24 1.08 -18.73
C ARG A 245 -10.11 0.11 -19.52
N ASN A 246 -9.71 -0.20 -20.75
CA ASN A 246 -10.31 -1.24 -21.56
C ASN A 246 -10.48 -2.54 -20.72
N PRO A 247 -11.71 -3.07 -20.60
CA PRO A 247 -12.00 -4.22 -19.74
C PRO A 247 -11.19 -5.46 -20.12
N ALA A 248 -11.02 -5.72 -21.42
CA ALA A 248 -10.27 -6.89 -21.87
C ALA A 248 -8.78 -6.77 -21.52
N ALA A 249 -8.21 -5.56 -21.63
CA ALA A 249 -6.82 -5.31 -21.25
C ALA A 249 -6.60 -5.48 -19.74
N SER A 250 -7.51 -4.96 -18.90
CA SER A 250 -7.43 -5.11 -17.44
C SER A 250 -7.62 -6.57 -17.00
N VAL A 251 -8.63 -7.28 -17.53
CA VAL A 251 -8.87 -8.69 -17.18
C VAL A 251 -7.74 -9.58 -17.66
N ASN A 252 -7.20 -9.37 -18.86
CA ASN A 252 -6.01 -10.10 -19.31
C ASN A 252 -4.81 -9.82 -18.40
N GLY A 253 -4.61 -8.56 -18.02
CA GLY A 253 -3.54 -8.17 -17.10
C GLY A 253 -3.68 -8.76 -15.69
N LEU A 254 -4.90 -8.97 -15.20
CA LEU A 254 -5.18 -9.71 -13.97
C LEU A 254 -4.83 -11.18 -14.14
N TYR A 255 -5.33 -11.81 -15.21
CA TYR A 255 -5.11 -13.23 -15.48
C TYR A 255 -3.62 -13.58 -15.63
N ASP A 256 -2.88 -12.76 -16.38
CA ASP A 256 -1.43 -12.91 -16.52
C ASP A 256 -0.75 -12.74 -15.15
N GLY A 257 -1.13 -11.71 -14.40
CA GLY A 257 -0.53 -11.42 -13.11
C GLY A 257 -0.78 -12.47 -12.04
N TRP A 258 -1.97 -13.08 -12.00
CA TRP A 258 -2.23 -14.27 -11.17
C TRP A 258 -1.27 -15.41 -11.50
N ARG A 259 -0.84 -15.57 -12.76
CA ARG A 259 0.03 -16.67 -13.20
C ARG A 259 1.53 -16.36 -13.08
N LEU A 260 1.89 -15.14 -12.70
CA LEU A 260 3.27 -14.73 -12.49
C LEU A 260 3.64 -14.90 -11.01
N ASN A 261 4.82 -15.44 -10.73
CA ASN A 261 5.42 -15.46 -9.40
C ASN A 261 6.12 -14.11 -9.10
N ARG A 262 5.45 -13.00 -9.44
CA ARG A 262 6.00 -11.63 -9.34
C ARG A 262 5.50 -10.84 -8.12
N GLY A 263 4.83 -11.49 -7.17
CA GLY A 263 4.45 -10.83 -5.92
C GLY A 263 3.10 -10.13 -5.93
N PHE A 264 2.18 -10.55 -6.80
CA PHE A 264 0.79 -10.07 -6.74
C PHE A 264 -0.06 -10.83 -5.72
N GLN A 265 0.53 -11.81 -5.04
CA GLN A 265 -0.09 -12.56 -3.95
C GLN A 265 -0.30 -11.65 -2.73
N THR A 266 -1.54 -11.55 -2.27
CA THR A 266 -1.98 -10.62 -1.22
C THR A 266 -2.52 -11.36 0.01
N TYR A 267 -3.45 -12.31 -0.17
CA TYR A 267 -4.16 -12.92 0.97
C TYR A 267 -3.90 -14.42 1.10
N ASP A 268 -3.67 -14.87 2.34
CA ASP A 268 -3.81 -16.30 2.68
C ASP A 268 -5.29 -16.59 3.01
N VAL A 269 -5.96 -17.21 2.04
CA VAL A 269 -7.36 -17.63 2.14
C VAL A 269 -7.49 -19.15 2.37
N GLY A 270 -6.39 -19.82 2.67
CA GLY A 270 -6.27 -21.27 2.67
C GLY A 270 -6.28 -21.86 1.25
N GLU A 271 -6.59 -23.16 1.16
CA GLU A 271 -6.43 -23.95 -0.07
C GLU A 271 -7.28 -23.40 -1.24
N LEU A 272 -6.61 -23.11 -2.37
CA LEU A 272 -7.20 -22.63 -3.61
C LEU A 272 -7.32 -23.77 -4.63
N ASP A 273 -8.47 -23.85 -5.30
CA ASP A 273 -8.81 -24.83 -6.33
C ASP A 273 -9.36 -24.08 -7.56
N LEU A 274 -8.47 -23.30 -8.18
CA LEU A 274 -8.76 -22.44 -9.32
C LEU A 274 -8.13 -23.00 -10.59
N ASP A 275 -8.97 -23.39 -11.56
CA ASP A 275 -8.51 -23.85 -12.87
C ASP A 275 -7.72 -22.74 -13.59
N GLY A 276 -6.44 -23.01 -13.84
CA GLY A 276 -5.48 -22.08 -14.42
C GLY A 276 -4.56 -21.35 -13.43
N TYR A 277 -4.57 -21.71 -12.15
CA TYR A 277 -3.68 -21.15 -11.12
C TYR A 277 -3.06 -22.24 -10.23
N ASP A 278 -1.73 -22.25 -10.13
CA ASP A 278 -0.97 -23.25 -9.35
C ASP A 278 -0.37 -22.66 -8.05
N GLY A 279 -0.66 -21.39 -7.74
CA GLY A 279 -0.15 -20.72 -6.53
C GLY A 279 -1.04 -20.94 -5.30
N SER A 280 -0.50 -20.63 -4.12
CA SER A 280 -1.16 -20.91 -2.83
C SER A 280 -1.82 -19.71 -2.16
N LEU A 281 -1.62 -18.50 -2.69
CA LEU A 281 -2.15 -17.26 -2.13
C LEU A 281 -3.08 -16.58 -3.13
N TRP A 282 -4.09 -15.88 -2.64
CA TRP A 282 -4.97 -15.07 -3.48
C TRP A 282 -4.23 -13.84 -3.99
N CYS A 283 -4.42 -13.45 -5.25
CA CYS A 283 -3.78 -12.26 -5.81
C CYS A 283 -4.72 -11.05 -5.89
N TYR A 284 -4.19 -9.84 -5.67
CA TYR A 284 -4.90 -8.56 -5.74
C TYR A 284 -6.01 -8.40 -4.68
N ASP A 285 -7.01 -7.59 -5.01
CA ASP A 285 -8.17 -7.31 -4.19
C ASP A 285 -9.03 -8.56 -3.93
N LEU A 286 -9.66 -8.59 -2.77
CA LEU A 286 -10.58 -9.62 -2.33
C LEU A 286 -12.02 -9.07 -2.42
N PRO A 287 -12.72 -9.23 -3.57
CA PRO A 287 -14.06 -8.69 -3.75
C PRO A 287 -15.10 -9.41 -2.89
N PRO A 288 -16.23 -8.77 -2.54
CA PRO A 288 -17.28 -9.45 -1.77
C PRO A 288 -17.85 -10.64 -2.54
N GLY A 289 -18.02 -11.77 -1.84
CA GLY A 289 -18.50 -13.02 -2.43
C GLY A 289 -17.45 -13.77 -3.26
N TRP A 290 -16.16 -13.52 -3.04
CA TRP A 290 -15.05 -14.29 -3.61
C TRP A 290 -15.18 -15.80 -3.31
N SER A 291 -14.55 -16.63 -4.16
CA SER A 291 -14.60 -18.09 -4.06
C SER A 291 -13.22 -18.69 -4.27
N ARG A 292 -12.89 -19.69 -3.44
CA ARG A 292 -11.65 -20.48 -3.57
C ARG A 292 -11.71 -21.53 -4.67
N ARG A 293 -12.88 -21.73 -5.28
CA ARG A 293 -13.12 -22.73 -6.32
C ARG A 293 -13.67 -22.10 -7.59
N GLY A 294 -13.24 -22.59 -8.74
CA GLY A 294 -13.78 -22.19 -10.04
C GLY A 294 -12.71 -22.05 -11.11
N ARG A 295 -12.97 -21.22 -12.13
CA ARG A 295 -11.97 -20.88 -13.15
C ARG A 295 -11.31 -19.57 -12.80
N LEU A 296 -9.99 -19.49 -12.93
CA LEU A 296 -9.23 -18.26 -12.66
C LEU A 296 -9.78 -17.05 -13.46
N ILE A 297 -10.16 -17.26 -14.72
CA ILE A 297 -10.70 -16.17 -15.55
C ILE A 297 -11.99 -15.57 -14.99
N ASP A 298 -12.85 -16.38 -14.35
CA ASP A 298 -14.09 -15.88 -13.73
C ASP A 298 -13.78 -15.04 -12.48
N VAL A 299 -12.72 -15.40 -11.74
CA VAL A 299 -12.18 -14.60 -10.64
C VAL A 299 -11.69 -13.25 -11.15
N CYS A 300 -10.87 -13.21 -12.20
CA CYS A 300 -10.35 -11.95 -12.76
C CYS A 300 -11.47 -11.03 -13.29
N VAL A 301 -12.48 -11.58 -13.96
CA VAL A 301 -13.66 -10.81 -14.40
C VAL A 301 -14.44 -10.27 -13.20
N THR A 302 -14.56 -11.06 -12.14
CA THR A 302 -15.26 -10.66 -10.90
C THR A 302 -14.52 -9.55 -10.18
N GLN A 303 -13.20 -9.66 -10.00
CA GLN A 303 -12.35 -8.60 -9.41
C GLN A 303 -12.54 -7.28 -10.17
N TRP A 304 -12.37 -7.30 -11.49
CA TRP A 304 -12.56 -6.12 -12.33
C TRP A 304 -13.97 -5.51 -12.22
N ALA A 305 -15.00 -6.35 -12.34
CA ALA A 305 -16.39 -5.88 -12.34
C ALA A 305 -16.84 -5.37 -10.98
N ARG A 306 -16.40 -6.00 -9.89
CA ARG A 306 -16.79 -5.63 -8.52
C ARG A 306 -16.13 -4.33 -8.10
N ALA A 307 -14.84 -4.14 -8.36
CA ALA A 307 -14.16 -2.89 -8.06
C ALA A 307 -14.85 -1.70 -8.74
N HIS A 308 -15.11 -1.79 -10.05
CA HIS A 308 -15.78 -0.69 -10.75
C HIS A 308 -17.23 -0.48 -10.31
N ARG A 309 -17.98 -1.52 -9.97
CA ARG A 309 -19.33 -1.35 -9.42
C ARG A 309 -19.32 -0.58 -8.11
N HIS A 310 -18.44 -0.93 -7.16
CA HIS A 310 -18.36 -0.21 -5.88
C HIS A 310 -17.97 1.26 -6.05
N ILE A 311 -17.05 1.55 -6.99
CA ILE A 311 -16.72 2.94 -7.33
C ILE A 311 -17.96 3.66 -7.87
N LEU A 312 -18.67 3.07 -8.83
CA LEU A 312 -19.86 3.66 -9.43
C LEU A 312 -20.99 3.89 -8.42
N ASP A 313 -21.19 2.95 -7.50
CA ASP A 313 -22.24 2.99 -6.48
C ASP A 313 -21.93 4.03 -5.39
N SER A 314 -20.65 4.33 -5.16
CA SER A 314 -20.21 5.23 -4.07
C SER A 314 -19.87 6.65 -4.52
N ARG A 315 -19.54 6.85 -5.81
CA ARG A 315 -19.02 8.14 -6.31
C ARG A 315 -19.95 9.32 -6.09
N ASP A 316 -21.27 9.10 -6.08
CA ASP A 316 -22.27 10.18 -6.01
C ASP A 316 -22.28 10.84 -4.62
N GLY A 317 -21.61 10.24 -3.64
CA GLY A 317 -21.36 10.88 -2.34
C GLY A 317 -20.06 11.67 -2.26
N PHE A 318 -19.39 11.95 -3.37
CA PHE A 318 -18.27 12.89 -3.46
C PHE A 318 -18.70 14.12 -4.24
N GLU A 319 -18.33 15.32 -3.80
CA GLU A 319 -18.68 16.56 -4.49
C GLU A 319 -17.93 16.72 -5.82
N SER A 320 -16.68 16.28 -5.86
CA SER A 320 -15.81 16.36 -7.04
C SER A 320 -15.43 14.96 -7.51
N VAL A 321 -15.92 14.58 -8.70
CA VAL A 321 -15.64 13.29 -9.33
C VAL A 321 -15.12 13.50 -10.75
N HIS A 322 -13.92 13.00 -11.03
CA HIS A 322 -13.30 13.02 -12.35
C HIS A 322 -13.16 11.60 -12.89
N ARG A 323 -13.77 11.34 -14.05
CA ARG A 323 -13.56 10.07 -14.76
C ARG A 323 -12.44 10.24 -15.77
N VAL A 324 -11.40 9.43 -15.64
CA VAL A 324 -10.22 9.43 -16.52
C VAL A 324 -10.11 8.07 -17.20
N ARG A 325 -9.77 8.04 -18.49
CA ARG A 325 -9.43 6.79 -19.18
C ARG A 325 -7.92 6.64 -19.18
N PHE A 326 -7.44 5.46 -18.85
CA PHE A 326 -6.02 5.11 -18.88
C PHE A 326 -5.44 5.33 -20.28
N GLU A 327 -6.23 5.09 -21.33
CA GLU A 327 -5.82 5.30 -22.72
C GLU A 327 -5.61 6.78 -23.10
N ASP A 328 -5.99 7.72 -22.23
CA ASP A 328 -5.81 9.17 -22.43
C ASP A 328 -4.63 9.74 -21.61
N LEU A 329 -3.94 8.91 -20.81
CA LEU A 329 -2.75 9.28 -20.03
C LEU A 329 -1.48 9.26 -20.89
#